data_AF-A0A7S2BBM4-F1
#
_entry.id   AF-A0A7S2BBM4-F1
#
_cell.length_a   1.000
_cell.length_b   1.000
_cell.length_c   1.000
_cell.angle_alpha   90.00
_cell.angle_beta   90.00
_cell.angle_gamma   90.00
#
_symmetry.space_group_name_H-M   'P 1'
#
loop_
_entity.id
_entity.type
_entity.pdbx_description
1 polymer ?
#
loop_
_entity_poly.entity_id
_entity_poly.type
_entity_poly.pdbx_seq_one_letter_code
_entity_poly.pdbx_strand_id
1 'polypeptide(L)'
;AVGGPSDVATSASQISEEGEGAPYSIRWGETIVRIAEAPVVNNYHGMNDVVEGASLVLTATARGVPQLNFQWVFNGMPIDGAKSKILELHDIQKAQAGTYTCFVENIAGKAVWMEAFVNVRSMDSD
;
A
#
# COMPACT_ATOMS: atom_id res chain seq x y z
N ALA A 1 38.87 14.43 22.16
CA ALA A 1 38.06 13.23 21.89
C ALA A 1 36.63 13.54 22.30
N VAL A 2 35.75 13.53 21.29
CA VAL A 2 34.29 13.31 21.27
C VAL A 2 33.44 13.94 22.39
N GLY A 3 32.70 14.99 22.03
CA GLY A 3 31.51 15.43 22.75
C GLY A 3 30.38 14.42 22.60
N GLY A 4 29.70 14.12 23.71
CA GLY A 4 28.50 13.28 23.73
C GLY A 4 27.28 14.06 23.21
N PRO A 5 26.27 13.36 22.67
CA PRO A 5 25.07 14.01 22.15
C PRO A 5 24.22 14.61 23.28
N SER A 6 23.80 15.83 23.00
CA SER A 6 22.80 16.60 23.71
C SER A 6 21.42 15.94 23.62
N ASP A 7 20.58 16.28 24.59
CA ASP A 7 19.11 16.24 24.57
C ASP A 7 18.39 14.96 25.03
N VAL A 8 17.92 14.99 26.28
CA VAL A 8 16.51 14.70 26.57
C VAL A 8 16.01 15.78 27.53
N ALA A 9 15.18 16.69 27.02
CA ALA A 9 14.46 17.64 27.84
C ALA A 9 13.39 16.88 28.65
N THR A 10 13.62 16.72 29.96
CA THR A 10 12.59 16.28 30.90
C THR A 10 11.60 17.43 31.10
N SER A 11 10.57 17.50 30.27
CA SER A 11 9.46 18.43 30.52
C SER A 11 8.68 17.95 31.75
N ALA A 12 8.87 18.65 32.87
CA ALA A 12 8.09 18.47 34.08
C ALA A 12 6.60 18.76 33.78
N SER A 13 5.73 17.78 34.07
CA SER A 13 4.28 17.91 33.95
C SER A 13 3.71 18.72 35.12
N GLN A 14 2.72 19.56 34.84
CA GLN A 14 2.05 20.40 35.83
C GLN A 14 1.45 19.55 36.97
N ILE A 15 1.79 19.93 38.20
CA ILE A 15 1.16 19.50 39.45
C ILE A 15 -0.03 20.43 39.69
N SER A 16 -1.26 19.91 39.68
CA SER A 16 -2.41 20.59 40.28
C SER A 16 -2.67 19.96 41.64
N GLU A 17 -2.57 20.77 42.70
CA GLU A 17 -2.95 20.38 44.05
C GLU A 17 -4.47 20.32 44.17
N GLU A 18 -5.03 19.12 44.21
CA GLU A 18 -6.40 18.91 44.70
C GLU A 18 -6.30 18.34 46.12
N GLY A 19 -6.65 19.17 47.12
CA GLY A 19 -7.20 18.84 48.44
C GLY A 19 -6.54 17.76 49.30
N GLU A 20 -6.23 18.10 50.56
CA GLU A 20 -5.74 17.18 51.60
C GLU A 20 -6.54 15.86 51.68
N GLY A 21 -5.85 14.73 51.48
CA GLY A 21 -6.35 13.38 51.77
C GLY A 21 -6.66 12.48 50.56
N ALA A 22 -6.59 12.98 49.32
CA ALA A 22 -6.69 12.15 48.13
C ALA A 22 -5.29 11.66 47.68
N PRO A 23 -5.09 10.38 47.32
CA PRO A 23 -3.82 9.94 46.74
C PRO A 23 -3.59 10.68 45.42
N TYR A 24 -2.43 11.31 45.27
CA TYR A 24 -2.00 11.93 44.00
C TYR A 24 -2.12 10.91 42.87
N SER A 25 -3.03 11.13 41.94
CA SER A 25 -3.14 10.30 40.73
C SER A 25 -2.18 10.82 39.67
N ILE A 26 -1.08 10.11 39.42
CA ILE A 26 -0.25 10.34 38.23
C ILE A 26 -0.95 9.66 37.05
N ARG A 27 -1.49 10.45 36.11
CA ARG A 27 -1.94 9.94 34.82
C ARG A 27 -0.75 9.93 33.87
N TRP A 28 -0.10 8.77 33.69
CA TRP A 28 0.75 8.58 32.52
C TRP A 28 -0.17 8.58 31.30
N GLY A 29 0.03 9.52 30.37
CA GLY A 29 -0.75 9.57 29.13
C GLY A 29 -0.73 8.20 28.44
N GLU A 30 -1.86 7.83 27.83
CA GLU A 30 -2.01 6.55 27.15
C GLU A 30 -1.14 6.53 25.88
N THR A 31 0.06 5.96 25.93
CA THR A 31 0.87 5.73 24.72
C THR A 31 0.35 4.48 24.01
N ILE A 32 -0.39 4.68 22.93
CA ILE A 32 -0.87 3.58 22.09
C ILE A 32 0.27 3.14 21.16
N VAL A 33 0.81 1.93 21.36
CA VAL A 33 1.70 1.27 20.40
C VAL A 33 0.85 0.73 19.24
N ARG A 34 1.06 1.22 18.03
CA ARG A 34 0.40 0.70 16.81
C ARG A 34 1.34 -0.27 16.11
N ILE A 35 0.96 -1.55 16.05
CA ILE A 35 1.67 -2.53 15.24
C ILE A 35 1.41 -2.20 13.77
N ALA A 36 2.49 -2.10 12.98
CA ALA A 36 2.43 -1.94 11.54
C ALA A 36 3.02 -3.19 10.88
N GLU A 37 2.31 -3.73 9.90
CA GLU A 37 2.65 -4.91 9.12
C GLU A 37 2.89 -4.50 7.68
N ALA A 38 4.08 -4.80 7.15
CA ALA A 38 4.42 -4.52 5.77
C ALA A 38 3.49 -5.29 4.80
N PRO A 39 3.28 -4.80 3.57
CA PRO A 39 2.41 -5.47 2.62
C PRO A 39 2.95 -6.85 2.27
N VAL A 40 2.07 -7.85 2.26
CA VAL A 40 2.33 -9.18 1.72
C VAL A 40 1.37 -9.43 0.57
N VAL A 41 1.93 -9.66 -0.61
CA VAL A 41 1.18 -9.93 -1.85
C VAL A 41 1.08 -11.43 -2.08
N ASN A 42 -0.01 -11.86 -2.73
CA ASN A 42 -0.10 -13.21 -3.26
C ASN A 42 0.28 -13.16 -4.74
N ASN A 43 1.45 -13.72 -5.09
CA ASN A 43 1.96 -13.64 -6.46
C ASN A 43 1.08 -14.45 -7.41
N TYR A 44 0.64 -13.82 -8.48
CA TYR A 44 -0.02 -14.47 -9.60
C TYR A 44 0.95 -14.49 -10.77
N HIS A 45 1.34 -15.68 -11.19
CA HIS A 45 2.13 -15.87 -12.41
C HIS A 45 1.23 -16.49 -13.46
N GLY A 46 0.68 -15.66 -14.33
CA GLY A 46 -0.24 -16.13 -15.37
C GLY A 46 -0.35 -15.15 -16.52
N MET A 47 -0.71 -15.69 -17.69
CA MET A 47 -1.04 -14.93 -18.87
C MET A 47 -2.56 -14.78 -18.97
N ASN A 48 -3.03 -13.57 -19.26
CA ASN A 48 -4.43 -13.31 -19.61
C ASN A 48 -4.50 -13.13 -21.12
N ASP A 49 -5.25 -14.01 -21.80
CA ASP A 49 -5.49 -13.88 -23.24
C ASP A 49 -6.89 -13.33 -23.46
N VAL A 50 -6.97 -12.14 -24.06
CA VAL A 50 -8.19 -11.34 -24.14
C VAL A 50 -8.43 -10.93 -25.60
N VAL A 51 -9.69 -10.91 -26.02
CA VAL A 51 -10.06 -10.42 -27.34
C VAL A 51 -10.09 -8.90 -27.34
N GLU A 52 -9.62 -8.30 -28.42
CA GLU A 52 -9.77 -6.87 -28.68
C GLU A 52 -11.24 -6.42 -28.49
N GLY A 53 -11.44 -5.31 -27.79
CA GLY A 53 -12.75 -4.78 -27.42
C GLY A 53 -13.40 -5.41 -26.18
N ALA A 54 -12.83 -6.48 -25.61
CA ALA A 54 -13.32 -7.04 -24.35
C ALA A 54 -12.87 -6.21 -23.13
N SER A 55 -13.44 -6.53 -21.97
CA SER A 55 -13.01 -5.98 -20.68
C SER A 55 -12.16 -7.00 -19.91
N LEU A 56 -11.11 -6.53 -19.23
CA LEU A 56 -10.24 -7.32 -18.36
C LEU A 56 -10.18 -6.66 -16.97
N VAL A 57 -10.25 -7.48 -15.91
CA VAL A 57 -10.10 -7.02 -14.53
C VAL A 57 -8.88 -7.68 -13.90
N LEU A 58 -7.91 -6.86 -13.48
CA LEU A 58 -6.75 -7.30 -12.71
C LEU A 58 -6.94 -6.93 -11.25
N THR A 59 -6.67 -7.87 -10.34
CA THR A 59 -6.83 -7.67 -8.89
C THR A 59 -5.52 -7.94 -8.16
N ALA A 60 -4.88 -6.89 -7.65
CA ALA A 60 -3.71 -6.98 -6.81
C ALA A 60 -4.13 -7.42 -5.40
N THR A 61 -3.98 -8.71 -5.10
CA THR A 61 -4.33 -9.25 -3.79
C THR A 61 -3.17 -9.05 -2.82
N ALA A 62 -3.39 -8.21 -1.80
CA ALA A 62 -2.41 -7.88 -0.78
C ALA A 62 -3.06 -7.76 0.61
N ARG A 63 -2.27 -8.03 1.66
CA ARG A 63 -2.63 -7.82 3.06
C ARG A 63 -1.54 -6.99 3.76
N GLY A 64 -1.93 -6.22 4.77
CA GLY A 64 -1.03 -5.39 5.57
C GLY A 64 -1.80 -4.34 6.35
N VAL A 65 -1.14 -3.75 7.36
CA VAL A 65 -1.73 -2.77 8.28
C VAL A 65 -0.70 -1.68 8.55
N PRO A 66 -1.03 -0.38 8.53
CA PRO A 66 -2.33 0.24 8.22
C PRO A 66 -2.66 0.15 6.72
N GLN A 67 -3.72 0.88 6.30
CA GLN A 67 -4.23 0.90 4.92
C GLN A 67 -3.12 0.90 3.87
N LEU A 68 -3.28 0.05 2.86
CA LEU A 68 -2.36 -0.11 1.75
C LEU A 68 -2.65 0.91 0.64
N ASN A 69 -1.60 1.45 0.04
CA ASN A 69 -1.63 2.23 -1.19
C ASN A 69 -1.21 1.36 -2.36
N PHE A 70 -1.82 1.60 -3.52
CA PHE A 70 -1.58 0.85 -4.75
C PHE A 70 -1.13 1.80 -5.86
N GLN A 71 -0.33 1.30 -6.79
CA GLN A 71 -0.02 1.96 -8.06
C GLN A 71 0.20 0.90 -9.14
N TRP A 72 -0.65 0.90 -10.16
CA TRP A 72 -0.46 0.05 -11.33
C TRP A 72 0.52 0.67 -12.32
N VAL A 73 1.28 -0.20 -12.97
CA VAL A 73 2.32 0.14 -13.93
C VAL A 73 2.14 -0.77 -15.14
N PHE A 74 2.10 -0.17 -16.33
CA PHE A 74 2.06 -0.85 -17.63
C PHE A 74 3.40 -0.66 -18.33
N ASN A 75 4.08 -1.77 -18.65
CA ASN A 75 5.39 -1.77 -19.32
C ASN A 75 6.40 -0.79 -18.69
N GLY A 76 6.43 -0.74 -17.35
CA GLY A 76 7.33 0.13 -16.58
C GLY A 76 6.84 1.58 -16.39
N MET A 77 5.75 1.98 -17.03
CA MET A 77 5.17 3.32 -16.89
C MET A 77 3.95 3.32 -15.96
N PRO A 78 3.86 4.22 -14.98
CA PRO A 78 2.68 4.35 -14.13
C PRO A 78 1.41 4.61 -14.96
N ILE A 79 0.33 3.91 -14.63
CA ILE A 79 -1.00 4.22 -15.17
C ILE A 79 -1.60 5.31 -14.29
N ASP A 80 -1.90 6.47 -14.88
CA ASP A 80 -2.45 7.61 -14.15
C ASP A 80 -3.80 7.25 -13.51
N GLY A 81 -3.96 7.61 -12.22
CA GLY A 81 -5.18 7.35 -11.46
C GLY A 81 -5.39 5.90 -11.02
N ALA A 82 -4.58 4.95 -11.48
CA ALA A 82 -4.71 3.53 -11.12
C ALA A 82 -4.12 3.22 -9.73
N LYS A 83 -4.77 3.76 -8.69
CA LYS A 83 -4.36 3.69 -7.28
C LYS A 83 -5.22 2.77 -6.41
N SER A 84 -6.01 1.92 -7.06
CA SER A 84 -6.87 0.93 -6.41
C SER A 84 -6.27 -0.47 -6.51
N LYS A 85 -6.73 -1.38 -5.64
CA LYS A 85 -6.40 -2.81 -5.73
C LYS A 85 -6.92 -3.45 -7.02
N ILE A 86 -7.96 -2.86 -7.63
CA ILE A 86 -8.57 -3.33 -8.88
C ILE A 86 -8.16 -2.38 -10.02
N LEU A 87 -7.71 -2.96 -11.12
CA LEU A 87 -7.53 -2.28 -12.40
C LEU A 87 -8.52 -2.87 -13.41
N GLU A 88 -9.46 -2.05 -13.85
CA GLU A 88 -10.43 -2.40 -14.88
C GLU A 88 -9.96 -1.79 -16.21
N LEU A 89 -9.81 -2.65 -17.23
CA LEU A 89 -9.49 -2.27 -18.59
C LEU A 89 -10.73 -2.57 -19.43
N HIS A 90 -11.35 -1.54 -19.99
CA HIS A 90 -12.49 -1.68 -20.90
C HIS A 90 -12.04 -1.44 -22.34
N ASP A 91 -12.75 -2.07 -23.28
CA ASP A 91 -12.49 -1.92 -24.72
C ASP A 91 -10.99 -2.09 -25.04
N ILE A 92 -10.39 -3.19 -24.57
CA ILE A 92 -8.94 -3.35 -24.60
C ILE A 92 -8.44 -3.46 -26.05
N GLN A 93 -7.41 -2.69 -26.38
CA GLN A 93 -6.83 -2.64 -27.72
C GLN A 93 -5.50 -3.37 -27.78
N LYS A 94 -5.05 -3.77 -28.97
CA LYS A 94 -3.74 -4.43 -29.14
C LYS A 94 -2.55 -3.68 -28.53
N ALA A 95 -2.60 -2.34 -28.56
CA ALA A 95 -1.55 -1.49 -27.98
C ALA A 95 -1.44 -1.61 -26.44
N GLN A 96 -2.44 -2.18 -25.78
CA GLN A 96 -2.49 -2.43 -24.34
C GLN A 96 -2.03 -3.85 -23.99
N ALA A 97 -1.57 -4.65 -24.96
CA ALA A 97 -0.86 -5.88 -24.66
C ALA A 97 0.50 -5.58 -23.99
N GLY A 98 0.84 -6.34 -22.96
CA GLY A 98 2.09 -6.15 -22.24
C GLY A 98 2.03 -6.58 -20.78
N THR A 99 3.01 -6.10 -20.03
CA THR A 99 3.21 -6.47 -18.64
C THR A 99 2.54 -5.48 -17.71
N TYR A 100 1.67 -5.98 -16.84
CA TYR A 100 1.04 -5.22 -15.78
C TYR A 100 1.58 -5.62 -14.41
N THR A 101 2.06 -4.63 -13.67
CA THR A 101 2.64 -4.78 -12.33
C THR A 101 1.91 -3.84 -11.37
N CYS A 102 1.71 -4.27 -10.11
CA CYS A 102 1.14 -3.41 -9.08
C CYS A 102 2.12 -3.25 -7.91
N PHE A 103 2.49 -2.01 -7.62
CA PHE A 103 3.25 -1.66 -6.42
C PHE A 103 2.29 -1.44 -5.26
N VAL A 104 2.57 -2.07 -4.13
CA VAL A 104 1.75 -1.99 -2.91
C VAL A 104 2.63 -1.51 -1.76
N GLU A 105 2.20 -0.48 -1.03
CA GLU A 105 2.99 0.09 0.06
C GLU A 105 2.14 0.56 1.25
N ASN A 106 2.78 0.60 2.42
CA ASN A 106 2.31 1.33 3.59
C ASN A 106 3.54 1.84 4.37
N ILE A 107 3.30 2.40 5.57
CA ILE A 107 4.37 2.94 6.42
C ILE A 107 5.40 1.89 6.87
N ALA A 108 5.04 0.60 6.86
CA ALA A 108 5.91 -0.48 7.31
C ALA A 108 6.75 -1.08 6.18
N GLY A 109 6.40 -0.83 4.91
CA GLY A 109 7.20 -1.32 3.80
C GLY A 109 6.47 -1.33 2.45
N LYS A 110 7.09 -2.03 1.51
CA LYS A 110 6.63 -2.15 0.11
C LYS A 110 6.67 -3.61 -0.34
N ALA A 111 5.77 -3.95 -1.25
CA ALA A 111 5.75 -5.22 -1.98
C ALA A 111 5.34 -4.98 -3.43
N VAL A 112 5.73 -5.92 -4.30
CA VAL A 112 5.38 -5.86 -5.73
C VAL A 112 4.54 -7.08 -6.05
N TRP A 113 3.31 -6.85 -6.48
CA TRP A 113 2.49 -7.88 -7.09
C TRP A 113 2.96 -8.02 -8.55
N MET A 114 3.68 -9.11 -8.82
CA MET A 114 4.35 -9.43 -10.09
C MET A 114 3.65 -10.68 -10.67
N GLU A 115 3.40 -10.88 -11.96
CA GLU A 115 3.35 -10.04 -13.17
C GLU A 115 2.25 -10.70 -14.03
N ALA A 116 1.20 -9.96 -14.39
CA ALA A 116 0.21 -10.48 -15.34
C ALA A 116 0.62 -10.04 -16.74
N PHE A 117 1.05 -10.99 -17.58
CA PHE A 117 1.21 -10.70 -19.00
C PHE A 117 -0.17 -10.73 -19.66
N VAL A 118 -0.54 -9.63 -20.31
CA VAL A 118 -1.80 -9.52 -21.04
C VAL A 118 -1.49 -9.63 -22.52
N ASN A 119 -2.04 -10.67 -23.15
CA ASN A 119 -2.08 -10.82 -24.59
C ASN A 119 -3.43 -10.35 -25.11
N VAL A 120 -3.43 -9.61 -26.23
CA VAL A 120 -4.66 -9.14 -26.89
C VAL A 120 -4.70 -9.71 -28.30
N ARG A 121 -5.65 -10.62 -28.55
CA ARG A 121 -5.88 -11.21 -29.87
C ARG A 121 -6.92 -10.39 -30.65
N SER A 122 -6.77 -10.36 -31.97
CA SER A 122 -7.77 -9.72 -32.84
C SER A 122 -9.15 -10.31 -32.60
N MET A 123 -10.17 -9.47 -32.71
CA MET A 123 -11.52 -9.92 -32.93
C MET A 123 -11.54 -10.54 -34.34
N ASP A 124 -11.57 -11.87 -34.43
CA ASP A 124 -11.67 -12.55 -35.72
C ASP A 124 -12.96 -12.08 -36.40
N SER A 125 -12.83 -11.52 -37.61
CA SER A 125 -13.97 -11.26 -38.48
C SER A 125 -14.34 -12.57 -39.17
N ASP A 126 -15.35 -13.27 -38.67
CA ASP A 126 -16.03 -14.35 -39.41
C ASP A 126 -16.73 -13.83 -40.67
#